data_AF-A0A7M2WXI1-F1
#
_entry.id   AF-A0A7M2WXI1-F1
#
_cell.length_a   1.000
_cell.length_b   1.000
_cell.length_c   1.000
_cell.angle_alpha   90.00
_cell.angle_beta   90.00
_cell.angle_gamma   90.00
#
_symmetry.space_group_name_H-M   'P 1'
#
loop_
_entity.id
_entity.type
_entity.pdbx_description
1 polymer ?
#
loop_
_entity_poly.entity_id
_entity_poly.type
_entity_poly.pdbx_seq_one_letter_code
_entity_poly.pdbx_strand_id
1 'polypeptide(L)'
;MYPAAPILCSHRRRHGLSMAEMLISIAITSMLLSGLATAFVTSADVVEQNDQFFRATQASRVTLNQILVECRRADALQCSNTGTYNYFDVIRPEEVLDTNEVFRRYQFDAANKQITMTIHYNDNTTSPAYVMVRHVEAAEFGPPQTGKDSNNAVVVQRLPVVLTVKVGKNVVTLNGAAGPRRAMSF
;
A
#
# COMPACT_ATOMS: atom_id res chain seq x y z
N MET A 1 87.04 -42.18 19.66
CA MET A 1 86.51 -41.14 18.74
C MET A 1 85.66 -41.86 17.70
N TYR A 2 84.34 -41.79 17.82
CA TYR A 2 83.38 -42.29 16.82
C TYR A 2 82.79 -41.09 16.07
N PRO A 3 82.64 -41.14 14.74
CA PRO A 3 82.13 -40.01 13.97
C PRO A 3 80.62 -39.85 14.17
N ALA A 4 80.17 -38.60 14.33
CA ALA A 4 78.77 -38.23 14.45
C ALA A 4 78.03 -38.42 13.11
N ALA A 5 76.85 -39.03 13.16
CA ALA A 5 75.99 -39.24 12.00
C ALA A 5 75.33 -37.92 11.55
N PRO A 6 75.20 -37.66 10.23
CA PRO A 6 74.57 -36.46 9.73
C PRO A 6 73.04 -36.57 9.84
N ILE A 7 72.42 -35.53 10.40
CA ILE A 7 70.96 -35.36 10.44
C ILE A 7 70.52 -34.98 9.02
N LEU A 8 69.84 -35.89 8.32
CA LEU A 8 69.25 -35.63 7.02
C LEU A 8 68.04 -34.70 7.17
N CYS A 9 68.26 -33.41 6.92
CA CYS A 9 67.20 -32.42 6.78
C CYS A 9 66.39 -32.71 5.49
N SER A 10 65.24 -33.37 5.63
CA SER A 10 64.28 -33.56 4.55
C SER A 10 63.68 -32.21 4.16
N HIS A 11 64.16 -31.63 3.06
CA HIS A 11 63.50 -30.50 2.41
C HIS A 11 62.19 -30.99 1.79
N ARG A 12 61.08 -30.87 2.52
CA ARG A 12 59.73 -30.94 1.94
C ARG A 12 59.64 -29.87 0.85
N ARG A 13 59.71 -30.28 -0.42
CA ARG A 13 59.42 -29.40 -1.56
C ARG A 13 57.99 -28.89 -1.38
N ARG A 14 57.87 -27.58 -1.18
CA ARG A 14 56.58 -26.89 -1.25
C ARG A 14 56.14 -26.93 -2.72
N HIS A 15 55.24 -27.84 -3.06
CA HIS A 15 54.56 -27.80 -4.35
C HIS A 15 53.62 -26.59 -4.31
N GLY A 16 53.95 -25.54 -5.07
CA GLY A 16 53.05 -24.43 -5.31
C GLY A 16 51.87 -24.87 -6.20
N LEU A 17 50.78 -24.12 -6.14
CA LEU A 17 49.61 -24.31 -7.00
C LEU A 17 50.02 -24.33 -8.48
N SER A 18 49.58 -25.37 -9.20
CA SER A 18 49.69 -25.43 -10.65
C SER A 18 48.82 -24.35 -11.29
N MET A 19 49.24 -23.83 -12.45
CA MET A 19 48.45 -22.86 -13.22
C MET A 19 47.03 -23.38 -13.51
N ALA A 20 46.87 -24.68 -13.75
CA ALA A 20 45.56 -25.31 -13.96
C ALA A 20 44.68 -25.26 -12.70
N GLU A 21 45.26 -25.50 -11.52
CA GLU A 21 44.53 -25.46 -10.24
C GLU A 21 44.11 -24.02 -9.89
N MET A 22 44.94 -23.03 -10.22
CA MET A 22 44.59 -21.61 -10.10
C MET A 22 43.42 -21.24 -11.00
N LEU A 23 43.43 -21.65 -12.27
CA LEU A 23 42.35 -21.35 -13.23
C LEU A 23 41.02 -21.97 -12.79
N ILE A 24 41.05 -23.22 -12.30
CA ILE A 24 39.85 -23.88 -11.77
C ILE A 24 39.33 -23.14 -10.53
N SER A 25 40.22 -22.74 -9.62
CA SER A 25 39.83 -21.98 -8.42
C SER A 25 39.22 -20.62 -8.76
N ILE A 26 39.79 -19.90 -9.74
CA ILE A 26 39.25 -18.62 -10.24
C ILE A 26 37.89 -18.84 -10.91
N ALA A 27 37.73 -19.88 -11.73
CA ALA A 27 36.47 -20.17 -12.39
C ALA A 27 35.35 -20.45 -11.37
N ILE A 28 35.61 -21.30 -10.37
CA ILE A 28 34.65 -21.62 -9.31
C ILE A 28 34.30 -20.37 -8.50
N THR A 29 35.29 -19.59 -8.07
CA THR A 29 35.05 -18.36 -7.30
C THR A 29 34.27 -17.32 -8.10
N SER A 30 34.53 -17.17 -9.40
CA SER A 30 33.75 -16.27 -10.27
C SER A 30 32.29 -16.70 -10.41
N MET A 31 32.03 -18.00 -10.54
CA MET A 31 30.66 -18.52 -10.63
C MET A 31 29.91 -18.31 -9.31
N LEU A 32 30.56 -18.58 -8.17
CA LEU A 32 29.98 -18.35 -6.85
C LEU A 32 29.69 -16.87 -6.60
N LEU A 33 30.61 -15.98 -6.97
CA LEU A 33 30.43 -14.54 -6.80
C LEU A 33 29.30 -13.99 -7.67
N SER A 34 29.17 -14.49 -8.92
CA SER A 34 28.05 -14.13 -9.80
C SER A 34 26.71 -14.60 -9.21
N GLY A 35 26.65 -15.83 -8.69
CA GLY A 35 25.46 -16.34 -8.02
C GLY A 35 25.08 -15.49 -6.81
N LEU A 36 26.05 -15.15 -5.97
CA LEU A 36 25.84 -14.29 -4.80
C LEU A 36 25.34 -12.89 -5.19
N ALA A 37 25.89 -12.29 -6.25
CA ALA A 37 25.47 -10.98 -6.74
C ALA A 37 23.98 -10.99 -7.13
N THR A 38 23.52 -12.02 -7.86
CA THR A 38 22.10 -12.14 -8.22
C THR A 38 21.21 -12.35 -6.99
N ALA A 39 21.62 -13.20 -6.05
CA ALA A 39 20.89 -13.42 -4.81
C ALA A 39 20.77 -12.12 -3.99
N PHE A 40 21.82 -11.31 -3.93
CA PHE A 40 21.81 -10.03 -3.22
C PHE A 40 20.82 -9.03 -3.85
N VAL A 41 20.84 -8.87 -5.18
CA VAL A 41 19.90 -7.98 -5.89
C VAL A 41 18.46 -8.40 -5.63
N THR A 42 18.15 -9.69 -5.79
CA THR A 42 16.79 -10.18 -5.52
C THR A 42 16.36 -9.98 -4.07
N SER A 43 17.29 -10.10 -3.11
CA SER A 43 17.00 -9.87 -1.70
C SER A 43 16.70 -8.40 -1.43
N ALA A 44 17.47 -7.49 -2.03
CA ALA A 44 17.25 -6.05 -1.91
C ALA A 44 15.87 -5.66 -2.48
N ASP A 45 15.51 -6.17 -3.66
CA ASP A 45 14.22 -5.91 -4.30
C ASP A 45 13.05 -6.38 -3.42
N VAL A 46 13.17 -7.56 -2.80
CA VAL A 46 12.14 -8.10 -1.90
C VAL A 46 12.00 -7.26 -0.64
N VAL A 47 13.12 -6.78 -0.07
CA VAL A 47 13.09 -5.91 1.11
C VAL A 47 12.40 -4.58 0.78
N GLU A 48 12.70 -3.98 -0.37
CA GLU A 48 12.06 -2.73 -0.80
C GLU A 48 10.55 -2.91 -1.05
N GLN A 49 10.14 -3.98 -1.75
CA GLN A 49 8.73 -4.28 -1.98
C GLN A 49 7.96 -4.50 -0.67
N ASN A 50 8.59 -5.13 0.32
CA ASN A 50 7.99 -5.30 1.64
C ASN A 50 7.83 -3.97 2.37
N ASP A 51 8.84 -3.10 2.38
CA ASP A 51 8.72 -1.76 3.00
C ASP A 51 7.60 -0.94 2.35
N GLN A 52 7.55 -0.90 1.02
CA GLN A 52 6.49 -0.23 0.28
C GLN A 52 5.10 -0.82 0.61
N PHE A 53 4.98 -2.14 0.70
CA PHE A 53 3.74 -2.82 1.07
C PHE A 53 3.29 -2.47 2.49
N PHE A 54 4.20 -2.45 3.46
CA PHE A 54 3.87 -2.07 4.84
C PHE A 54 3.42 -0.61 4.92
N ARG A 55 4.12 0.32 4.26
CA ARG A 55 3.72 1.73 4.20
C ARG A 55 2.35 1.90 3.57
N ALA A 56 2.10 1.26 2.41
CA ALA A 56 0.82 1.32 1.73
C ALA A 56 -0.31 0.74 2.58
N THR A 57 -0.08 -0.38 3.27
CA THR A 57 -1.06 -1.00 4.18
C THR A 57 -1.42 -0.08 5.34
N GLN A 58 -0.42 0.54 5.98
CA GLN A 58 -0.65 1.44 7.11
C GLN A 58 -1.39 2.71 6.67
N ALA A 59 -0.98 3.32 5.56
CA ALA A 59 -1.69 4.45 4.98
C ALA A 59 -3.15 4.08 4.65
N SER A 60 -3.39 2.85 4.16
CA SER A 60 -4.72 2.35 3.84
C SER A 60 -5.60 2.14 5.07
N ARG A 61 -5.02 1.66 6.18
CA ARG A 61 -5.75 1.58 7.46
C ARG A 61 -6.13 2.97 7.98
N VAL A 62 -5.21 3.93 7.92
CA VAL A 62 -5.48 5.32 8.34
C VAL A 62 -6.56 5.94 7.45
N THR A 63 -6.43 5.80 6.13
CA THR A 63 -7.40 6.32 5.15
C THR A 63 -8.78 5.71 5.33
N LEU A 64 -8.87 4.38 5.50
CA LEU A 64 -10.13 3.71 5.76
C LEU A 64 -10.76 4.22 7.06
N ASN A 65 -9.98 4.32 8.14
CA ASN A 65 -10.50 4.86 9.41
C ASN A 65 -10.97 6.31 9.27
N GLN A 66 -10.23 7.15 8.54
CA GLN A 66 -10.62 8.53 8.28
C GLN A 66 -11.94 8.58 7.50
N ILE A 67 -12.06 7.81 6.41
CA ILE A 67 -13.31 7.68 5.63
C ILE A 67 -14.46 7.26 6.55
N LEU A 68 -14.28 6.21 7.35
CA LEU A 68 -15.34 5.71 8.23
C LEU A 68 -15.74 6.73 9.31
N VAL A 69 -14.80 7.52 9.82
CA VAL A 69 -15.07 8.58 10.79
C VAL A 69 -15.82 9.75 10.13
N GLU A 70 -15.38 10.19 8.95
CA GLU A 70 -16.05 11.23 8.18
C GLU A 70 -17.48 10.80 7.82
N CYS A 71 -17.67 9.55 7.36
CA CYS A 71 -19.00 9.00 7.12
C CYS A 71 -19.90 9.00 8.36
N ARG A 72 -19.36 8.77 9.56
CA ARG A 72 -20.14 8.81 10.82
C ARG A 72 -20.48 10.22 11.26
N ARG A 73 -19.65 11.20 10.93
CA ARG A 73 -19.80 12.62 11.28
C ARG A 73 -20.57 13.41 10.23
N ALA A 74 -20.74 12.85 9.04
CA ALA A 74 -21.52 13.41 7.96
C ALA A 74 -22.97 13.65 8.40
N ASP A 75 -23.61 14.62 7.75
CA ASP A 75 -25.06 14.80 7.82
C ASP A 75 -25.74 13.89 6.81
N ALA A 76 -25.20 13.84 5.59
CA ALA A 76 -25.66 12.95 4.53
C ALA A 76 -24.48 12.39 3.73
N LEU A 77 -24.69 11.20 3.15
CA LEU A 77 -23.81 10.60 2.16
C LEU A 77 -24.57 10.49 0.85
N GLN A 78 -23.92 10.87 -0.24
CA GLN A 78 -24.44 10.71 -1.59
C GLN A 78 -23.51 9.78 -2.36
N CYS A 79 -24.06 8.69 -2.89
CA CYS A 79 -23.32 7.71 -3.66
C CYS A 79 -23.69 7.80 -5.14
N SER A 80 -22.82 7.30 -6.01
CA SER A 80 -23.13 7.17 -7.45
C SER A 80 -24.36 6.28 -7.66
N ASN A 81 -25.34 6.79 -8.41
CA ASN A 81 -26.59 6.08 -8.71
C ASN A 81 -26.45 5.05 -9.85
N THR A 82 -25.30 5.01 -10.53
CA THR A 82 -25.13 4.29 -11.81
C THR A 82 -24.53 2.88 -11.65
N GLY A 83 -24.60 2.29 -10.45
CA GLY A 83 -24.05 0.94 -10.17
C GLY A 83 -22.51 0.84 -10.18
N THR A 84 -21.81 1.89 -10.60
CA THR A 84 -20.36 2.03 -10.51
C THR A 84 -20.01 2.82 -9.25
N TYR A 85 -19.64 2.11 -8.19
CA TYR A 85 -19.35 2.65 -6.86
C TYR A 85 -17.89 3.11 -6.71
N ASN A 86 -17.42 3.95 -7.64
CA ASN A 86 -16.03 4.42 -7.69
C ASN A 86 -15.79 5.68 -6.83
N TYR A 87 -16.86 6.35 -6.41
CA TYR A 87 -16.79 7.51 -5.53
C TYR A 87 -18.04 7.62 -4.67
N PHE A 88 -17.89 8.38 -3.59
CA PHE A 88 -19.00 8.86 -2.77
C PHE A 88 -18.70 10.26 -2.27
N ASP A 89 -19.77 11.01 -2.02
CA ASP A 89 -19.74 12.38 -1.56
C ASP A 89 -20.20 12.44 -0.11
N VAL A 90 -19.44 13.15 0.70
CA VAL A 90 -19.70 13.39 2.12
C VAL A 90 -20.18 14.82 2.29
N ILE A 91 -21.40 14.97 2.77
CA ILE A 91 -21.98 16.26 3.14
C ILE A 91 -21.80 16.41 4.65
N ARG A 92 -20.98 17.38 5.05
CA ARG A 92 -20.68 17.66 6.47
C ARG A 92 -21.72 18.64 7.04
N PRO A 93 -21.96 18.64 8.36
CA PRO A 93 -22.87 19.60 8.98
C PRO A 93 -22.33 21.04 8.86
N GLU A 94 -23.25 22.01 8.75
CA GLU A 94 -22.96 23.44 8.57
C GLU A 94 -21.99 24.02 9.60
N GLU A 95 -22.04 23.53 10.84
CA GLU A 95 -21.17 23.93 11.95
C GLU A 95 -19.67 23.65 11.71
N VAL A 96 -19.33 22.73 10.80
CA VAL A 96 -17.95 22.22 10.59
C VAL A 96 -17.51 22.40 9.13
N LEU A 97 -18.35 22.99 8.28
CA LEU A 97 -18.05 23.25 6.89
C LEU A 97 -17.08 24.44 6.78
N ASP A 98 -16.06 24.29 5.93
CA ASP A 98 -15.19 25.40 5.57
C ASP A 98 -15.98 26.41 4.73
N THR A 99 -15.56 27.67 4.69
CA THR A 99 -16.28 28.73 3.97
C THR A 99 -16.54 28.32 2.51
N ASN A 100 -17.81 28.31 2.09
CA ASN A 100 -18.29 27.90 0.77
C ASN A 100 -18.11 26.42 0.39
N GLU A 101 -17.71 25.52 1.31
CA GLU A 101 -17.67 24.08 1.04
C GLU A 101 -19.11 23.53 0.89
N VAL A 102 -19.31 22.65 -0.10
CA VAL A 102 -20.59 21.97 -0.32
C VAL A 102 -20.48 20.50 0.09
N PHE A 103 -19.47 19.79 -0.43
CA PHE A 103 -19.23 18.38 -0.12
C PHE A 103 -17.77 18.00 -0.35
N ARG A 104 -17.36 16.87 0.26
CA ARG A 104 -16.07 16.22 -0.01
C ARG A 104 -16.28 14.96 -0.80
N ARG A 105 -15.62 14.84 -1.94
CA ARG A 105 -15.66 13.65 -2.78
C ARG A 105 -14.46 12.78 -2.50
N TYR A 106 -14.73 11.54 -2.11
CA TYR A 106 -13.74 10.47 -2.04
C TYR A 106 -13.87 9.62 -3.30
N GLN A 107 -12.77 9.51 -4.05
CA GLN A 107 -12.78 8.85 -5.35
C GLN A 107 -11.59 7.90 -5.49
N PHE A 108 -11.86 6.74 -6.08
CA PHE A 108 -10.84 5.84 -6.56
C PHE A 108 -10.38 6.26 -7.96
N ASP A 109 -9.09 6.55 -8.08
CA ASP A 109 -8.40 6.78 -9.34
C ASP A 109 -7.66 5.50 -9.74
N ALA A 110 -8.27 4.74 -10.65
CA ALA A 110 -7.72 3.49 -11.17
C ALA A 110 -6.47 3.70 -12.04
N ALA A 111 -6.32 4.87 -12.69
CA ALA A 111 -5.18 5.14 -13.54
C ALA A 111 -3.92 5.36 -12.70
N ASN A 112 -4.05 6.13 -11.61
CA ASN A 112 -2.95 6.41 -10.70
C ASN A 112 -2.84 5.44 -9.51
N LYS A 113 -3.74 4.46 -9.41
CA LYS A 113 -3.83 3.47 -8.32
C LYS A 113 -3.90 4.13 -6.94
N GLN A 114 -4.77 5.13 -6.82
CA GLN A 114 -4.81 6.03 -5.68
C GLN A 114 -6.23 6.31 -5.22
N ILE A 115 -6.38 6.60 -3.93
CA ILE A 115 -7.61 7.17 -3.37
C ILE A 115 -7.35 8.64 -3.15
N THR A 116 -8.24 9.47 -3.67
CA THR A 116 -8.16 10.93 -3.58
C THR A 116 -9.37 11.50 -2.85
N MET A 117 -9.13 12.60 -2.16
CA MET A 117 -10.16 13.44 -1.56
C MET A 117 -10.12 14.81 -2.24
N THR A 118 -11.26 15.27 -2.72
CA THR A 118 -11.42 16.62 -3.29
C THR A 118 -12.55 17.35 -2.57
N ILE A 119 -12.35 18.63 -2.30
CA ILE A 119 -13.36 19.50 -1.69
C ILE A 119 -14.03 20.29 -2.82
N HIS A 120 -15.35 20.25 -2.88
CA HIS A 120 -16.15 21.01 -3.83
C HIS A 120 -16.75 22.23 -3.15
N TYR A 121 -16.60 23.39 -3.78
CA TYR A 121 -17.12 24.66 -3.28
C TYR A 121 -18.34 25.13 -4.10
N ASN A 122 -19.12 26.04 -3.52
CA ASN A 122 -20.39 26.53 -4.08
C ASN A 122 -20.23 27.33 -5.38
N ASP A 123 -19.02 27.82 -5.66
CA ASP A 123 -18.65 28.53 -6.89
C ASP A 123 -18.22 27.59 -8.04
N ASN A 124 -18.48 26.28 -7.90
CA ASN A 124 -18.00 25.20 -8.79
C ASN A 124 -16.47 25.09 -8.86
N THR A 125 -15.72 25.70 -7.95
CA THR A 125 -14.30 25.44 -7.81
C THR A 125 -14.07 24.17 -7.00
N THR A 126 -12.92 23.54 -7.23
CA THR A 126 -12.49 22.35 -6.51
C THR A 126 -11.12 22.56 -5.90
N SER A 127 -10.90 22.00 -4.71
CA SER A 127 -9.56 21.91 -4.14
C SER A 127 -8.67 21.02 -5.00
N PRO A 128 -7.35 21.14 -4.88
CA PRO A 128 -6.43 20.12 -5.37
C PRO A 128 -6.83 18.73 -4.83
N ALA A 129 -6.61 17.69 -5.63
CA ALA A 129 -6.85 16.32 -5.22
C ALA A 129 -5.81 15.89 -4.17
N TYR A 130 -6.28 15.67 -2.94
CA TYR A 130 -5.45 15.17 -1.86
C TYR A 130 -5.32 13.66 -1.96
N VAL A 131 -4.11 13.18 -2.26
CA VAL A 131 -3.81 11.74 -2.31
C VAL A 131 -3.76 11.21 -0.89
N MET A 132 -4.72 10.37 -0.53
CA MET A 132 -4.78 9.74 0.80
C MET A 132 -3.90 8.50 0.86
N VAL A 133 -3.92 7.71 -0.22
CA VAL A 133 -3.29 6.40 -0.29
C VAL A 133 -2.87 6.09 -1.72
N ARG A 134 -1.74 5.40 -1.84
CA ARG A 134 -1.14 4.91 -3.10
C ARG A 134 -1.11 3.38 -3.11
N HIS A 135 -0.91 2.80 -4.29
CA HIS A 135 -0.85 1.36 -4.51
C HIS A 135 -2.18 0.62 -4.27
N VAL A 136 -3.30 1.29 -4.57
CA VAL A 136 -4.63 0.69 -4.53
C VAL A 136 -4.93 0.08 -5.89
N GLU A 137 -5.09 -1.24 -5.91
CA GLU A 137 -5.45 -1.98 -7.13
C GLU A 137 -6.95 -1.85 -7.42
N ALA A 138 -7.78 -1.88 -6.38
CA ALA A 138 -9.22 -1.76 -6.49
C ALA A 138 -9.78 -1.09 -5.23
N ALA A 139 -10.82 -0.27 -5.42
CA ALA A 139 -11.63 0.24 -4.32
C ALA A 139 -13.09 0.27 -4.73
N GLU A 140 -13.96 -0.17 -3.83
CA GLU A 140 -15.41 -0.21 -4.03
C GLU A 140 -16.10 0.49 -2.85
N PHE A 141 -16.99 1.43 -3.17
CA PHE A 141 -17.76 2.21 -2.20
C PHE A 141 -19.26 1.87 -2.29
N GLY A 142 -19.62 0.59 -2.20
CA GLY A 142 -21.00 0.17 -2.34
C GLY A 142 -21.19 -1.34 -2.56
N PRO A 143 -22.45 -1.78 -2.73
CA PRO A 143 -23.65 -0.95 -2.81
C PRO A 143 -24.04 -0.32 -1.45
N PRO A 144 -24.46 0.96 -1.42
CA PRO A 144 -24.93 1.60 -0.20
C PRO A 144 -26.26 0.99 0.24
N GLN A 145 -26.43 0.80 1.54
CA GLN A 145 -27.72 0.48 2.15
C GLN A 145 -28.47 1.79 2.37
N THR A 146 -29.62 1.93 1.73
CA THR A 146 -30.49 3.08 1.85
C THR A 146 -31.69 2.75 2.73
N GLY A 147 -32.20 3.77 3.44
CA GLY A 147 -33.41 3.68 4.24
C GLY A 147 -34.15 5.02 4.19
N LYS A 148 -35.29 5.09 4.87
CA LYS A 148 -36.04 6.35 5.02
C LYS A 148 -35.66 7.02 6.32
N ASP A 149 -35.45 8.32 6.27
CA ASP A 149 -35.34 9.17 7.47
C ASP A 149 -36.75 9.55 7.99
N SER A 150 -36.79 10.17 9.17
CA SER A 150 -37.94 10.81 9.82
C SER A 150 -38.77 11.73 8.91
N ASN A 151 -38.14 12.33 7.90
CA ASN A 151 -38.80 13.17 6.89
C ASN A 151 -39.27 12.38 5.64
N ASN A 152 -39.29 11.04 5.69
CA ASN A 152 -39.55 10.14 4.55
C ASN A 152 -38.58 10.27 3.35
N ALA A 153 -37.47 11.00 3.50
CA ALA A 153 -36.43 11.10 2.49
C ALA A 153 -35.58 9.83 2.45
N VAL A 154 -35.16 9.40 1.25
CA VAL A 154 -34.25 8.27 1.08
C VAL A 154 -32.83 8.73 1.39
N VAL A 155 -32.24 8.13 2.42
CA VAL A 155 -30.90 8.46 2.91
C VAL A 155 -30.03 7.21 2.93
N VAL A 156 -28.71 7.38 2.76
CA VAL A 156 -27.74 6.28 2.91
C VAL A 156 -27.52 6.02 4.40
N GLN A 157 -27.98 4.87 4.89
CA GLN A 157 -27.81 4.45 6.28
C GLN A 157 -26.47 3.76 6.52
N ARG A 158 -25.91 3.09 5.51
CA ARG A 158 -24.62 2.41 5.61
C ARG A 158 -23.93 2.33 4.26
N LEU A 159 -22.68 2.78 4.22
CA LEU A 159 -21.78 2.68 3.09
C LEU A 159 -20.71 1.61 3.39
N PRO A 160 -20.72 0.46 2.71
CA PRO A 160 -19.58 -0.45 2.71
C PRO A 160 -18.42 0.14 1.89
N VAL A 161 -17.22 -0.02 2.39
CA VAL A 161 -15.98 0.43 1.77
C VAL A 161 -15.00 -0.74 1.74
N VAL A 162 -14.56 -1.10 0.55
CA VAL A 162 -13.58 -2.17 0.32
C VAL A 162 -12.38 -1.56 -0.39
N LEU A 163 -11.20 -1.71 0.18
CA LEU A 163 -9.93 -1.22 -0.37
C LEU A 163 -8.96 -2.38 -0.55
N THR A 164 -8.51 -2.62 -1.77
CA THR A 164 -7.49 -3.63 -2.08
C THR A 164 -6.18 -2.95 -2.46
N VAL A 165 -5.17 -3.15 -1.62
CA VAL A 165 -3.82 -2.62 -1.78
C VAL A 165 -2.93 -3.73 -2.33
N LYS A 166 -2.12 -3.41 -3.34
CA LYS A 166 -1.20 -4.37 -3.96
C LYS A 166 0.16 -3.73 -4.25
N VAL A 167 1.21 -4.34 -3.74
CA VAL A 167 2.60 -3.98 -4.03
C VAL A 167 3.36 -5.24 -4.40
N GLY A 168 3.84 -5.30 -5.65
CA GLY A 168 4.41 -6.52 -6.21
C GLY A 168 3.41 -7.68 -6.18
N LYS A 169 3.77 -8.77 -5.48
CA LYS A 169 2.91 -9.94 -5.27
C LYS A 169 2.11 -9.88 -3.97
N ASN A 170 2.42 -8.93 -3.08
CA ASN A 170 1.74 -8.79 -1.80
C ASN A 170 0.42 -8.06 -2.00
N VAL A 171 -0.67 -8.64 -1.48
CA VAL A 171 -2.03 -8.09 -1.58
C VAL A 171 -2.65 -8.08 -0.19
N VAL A 172 -3.33 -6.99 0.14
CA VAL A 172 -4.20 -6.91 1.33
C VAL A 172 -5.51 -6.23 0.96
N THR A 173 -6.61 -6.80 1.42
CA THR A 173 -7.94 -6.21 1.29
C THR A 173 -8.42 -5.76 2.67
N LEU A 174 -8.78 -4.49 2.78
CA LEU A 174 -9.32 -3.87 3.97
C LEU A 174 -10.79 -3.54 3.73
N ASN A 175 -11.64 -3.95 4.68
CA ASN A 175 -13.08 -3.75 4.59
C ASN A 175 -13.56 -2.93 5.78
N GLY A 176 -14.52 -2.04 5.53
CA GLY A 176 -15.17 -1.25 6.56
C GLY A 176 -16.59 -0.91 6.13
N ALA A 177 -17.40 -0.49 7.09
CA ALA A 177 -18.68 0.11 6.77
C ALA A 177 -19.06 1.16 7.82
N ALA A 178 -19.63 2.26 7.37
CA ALA A 178 -20.09 3.35 8.21
C ALA A 178 -21.26 4.07 7.55
N GLY A 179 -22.08 4.75 8.34
CA GLY A 179 -23.09 5.66 7.84
C GLY A 179 -23.26 6.86 8.77
N PRO A 180 -23.96 7.91 8.31
CA PRO A 180 -24.18 9.13 9.07
C PRO A 180 -24.94 8.82 10.35
N ARG A 181 -24.43 9.26 11.51
CA ARG A 181 -25.17 9.07 12.77
C ARG A 181 -26.46 9.87 12.83
N ARG A 182 -26.50 11.02 12.15
CA ARG A 182 -27.65 11.93 12.12
C ARG A 182 -28.80 11.41 11.25
N ALA A 183 -28.49 10.57 10.25
CA ALA A 183 -29.47 9.98 9.34
C ALA A 183 -30.07 8.65 9.83
N MET A 184 -29.71 8.19 11.03
CA MET A 184 -30.30 6.98 11.63
C MET A 184 -31.54 7.36 12.44
N SER A 185 -32.73 7.16 11.87
CA SER A 185 -33.95 7.14 12.67
C SER A 185 -34.07 5.78 13.35
N PHE A 186 -34.36 5.77 14.66
CA PHE A 186 -34.70 4.56 15.41
C PHE A 186 -36.12 4.10 15.13
#